data_AF-A0AAV4CR39-F1
#
_entry.id   AF-A0AAV4CR39-F1
#
_cell.length_a   1.000
_cell.length_b   1.000
_cell.length_c   1.000
_cell.angle_alpha   90.00
_cell.angle_beta   90.00
_cell.angle_gamma   90.00
#
_symmetry.space_group_name_H-M   'P 1'
#
loop_
_entity.id
_entity.type
_entity.pdbx_description
1 polymer ?
#
loop_
_entity_poly.entity_id
_entity_poly.type
_entity_poly.pdbx_seq_one_letter_code
_entity_poly.pdbx_strand_id
1 'polypeptide(L)'
;MFPDSKITQGFQCGRTKTTAVPGELSADQQKTLVVRMQKGPFSISTDGSNHTAGDKQFPLMVRTVGENLTVQSELLAVPTCKGSATGEAIFTLIADVKERNNIPWTNCVALGCDNASVMTGVKKGVIAFMKGQQPNMYLAGCTLHLAHIAAEKGANTLPFLPSELLTDMYYYLQHF
;
A
#
# COMPACT_ATOMS: atom_id res chain seq x y z
N MET A 1 12.36 16.84 -23.78
CA MET A 1 11.43 17.97 -24.02
C MET A 1 11.68 18.46 -25.44
N PHE A 2 10.64 18.60 -26.28
CA PHE A 2 10.84 18.98 -27.69
C PHE A 2 11.32 20.43 -27.80
N PRO A 3 12.33 20.73 -28.65
CA PRO A 3 12.91 22.06 -28.75
C PRO A 3 12.08 23.07 -29.56
N ASP A 4 11.07 22.62 -30.32
CA ASP A 4 10.21 23.49 -31.14
C ASP A 4 8.77 22.94 -31.30
N SER A 5 7.79 23.84 -31.41
CA SER A 5 6.35 23.58 -31.55
C SER A 5 6.01 22.76 -32.80
N LYS A 6 6.72 22.98 -33.91
CA LYS A 6 6.52 22.22 -35.16
C LYS A 6 6.88 20.74 -35.02
N ILE A 7 7.84 20.40 -34.17
CA ILE A 7 8.26 19.01 -33.90
C ILE A 7 7.19 18.30 -33.06
N THR A 8 6.59 19.00 -32.09
CA THR A 8 5.46 18.47 -31.30
C THR A 8 4.22 18.17 -32.13
N GLN A 9 3.95 18.93 -33.20
CA GLN A 9 2.77 18.70 -34.06
C GLN A 9 2.82 17.37 -34.83
N GLY A 10 4.01 16.85 -35.11
CA GLY A 10 4.20 15.52 -35.72
C GLY A 10 4.21 14.37 -34.71
N PHE A 11 4.21 14.66 -33.41
CA PHE A 11 4.27 13.63 -32.38
C PHE A 11 2.89 13.04 -32.14
N GLN A 12 2.58 11.96 -32.83
CA GLN A 12 1.36 11.17 -32.60
C GLN A 12 1.72 9.87 -31.88
N CYS A 13 1.04 9.62 -30.75
CA CYS A 13 1.16 8.37 -30.01
C CYS A 13 -0.16 7.60 -30.16
N GLY A 14 -0.16 6.63 -31.07
CA GLY A 14 -1.31 5.75 -31.27
C GLY A 14 -1.65 4.96 -29.99
N ARG A 15 -2.90 4.54 -29.85
CA ARG A 15 -3.45 3.93 -28.62
C ARG A 15 -2.58 2.79 -28.06
N THR A 16 -2.07 1.91 -28.93
CA THR A 16 -1.15 0.81 -28.57
C THR A 16 0.19 1.31 -28.04
N LYS A 17 0.76 2.37 -28.61
CA LYS A 17 2.01 2.97 -28.14
C LYS A 17 1.80 3.68 -26.79
N THR A 18 0.67 4.35 -26.60
CA THR A 18 0.32 5.03 -25.34
C THR A 18 0.12 4.05 -24.18
N THR A 19 -0.38 2.83 -24.44
CA THR A 19 -0.47 1.79 -23.40
C THR A 19 0.85 1.05 -23.19
N ALA A 20 1.66 0.87 -24.23
CA ALA A 20 2.94 0.19 -24.13
C ALA A 20 3.97 0.99 -23.29
N VAL A 21 4.03 2.31 -23.45
CA VAL A 21 5.03 3.15 -22.76
C VAL A 21 4.92 3.06 -21.22
N PRO A 22 3.75 3.19 -20.58
CA PRO A 22 3.59 2.96 -19.14
C PRO A 22 3.96 1.54 -18.73
N GLY A 23 3.64 0.53 -19.55
CA GLY A 23 4.01 -0.86 -19.29
C GLY A 23 5.52 -1.04 -19.18
N GLU A 24 6.26 -0.58 -20.18
CA GLU A 24 7.73 -0.67 -20.19
C GLU A 24 8.37 0.14 -19.05
N LEU A 25 7.91 1.37 -18.83
CA LEU A 25 8.41 2.21 -17.72
C LEU A 25 8.14 1.59 -16.36
N SER A 26 6.95 1.01 -16.15
CA SER A 26 6.61 0.32 -14.90
C SER A 26 7.48 -0.92 -14.69
N ALA A 27 7.74 -1.69 -15.75
CA ALA A 27 8.60 -2.86 -15.68
C ALA A 27 10.05 -2.48 -15.36
N ASP A 28 10.55 -1.39 -15.94
CA ASP A 28 11.89 -0.87 -15.64
C ASP A 28 12.01 -0.38 -14.19
N GLN A 29 11.09 0.47 -13.75
CA GLN A 29 11.06 0.96 -12.35
C GLN A 29 10.95 -0.18 -11.35
N GLN A 30 10.10 -1.18 -11.64
CA GLN A 30 9.94 -2.35 -10.78
C GLN A 30 11.23 -3.17 -10.70
N LYS A 31 11.97 -3.34 -11.81
CA LYS A 31 13.28 -4.03 -11.80
C LYS A 31 14.28 -3.30 -10.91
N THR A 32 14.39 -1.98 -11.02
CA THR A 32 15.31 -1.19 -10.18
C THR A 32 14.95 -1.31 -8.69
N LEU A 33 13.65 -1.26 -8.36
CA LEU A 33 13.16 -1.47 -7.00
C LEU A 33 13.49 -2.87 -6.47
N VAL A 34 13.23 -3.92 -7.25
CA VAL A 34 13.53 -5.31 -6.88
C VAL A 34 15.02 -5.50 -6.59
N VAL A 35 15.90 -4.96 -7.43
CA VAL A 35 17.36 -5.04 -7.20
C VAL A 35 17.76 -4.38 -5.88
N ARG A 36 17.18 -3.22 -5.53
CA ARG A 36 17.43 -2.58 -4.22
C ARG A 36 16.95 -3.45 -3.06
N MET A 37 15.76 -4.04 -3.19
CA MET A 37 15.19 -4.93 -2.16
C MET A 37 15.99 -6.23 -1.99
N GLN A 38 16.60 -6.74 -3.06
CA GLN A 38 17.47 -7.92 -3.00
C GLN A 38 18.80 -7.65 -2.29
N LYS A 39 19.34 -6.42 -2.42
CA LYS A 39 20.67 -6.08 -1.92
C LYS A 39 20.69 -5.40 -0.56
N GLY A 40 19.61 -4.72 -0.17
CA GLY A 40 19.58 -3.86 1.01
C GLY A 40 18.28 -3.94 1.81
N PRO A 41 18.28 -3.35 3.02
CA PRO A 41 17.12 -3.36 3.90
C PRO A 41 15.98 -2.50 3.33
N PHE A 42 14.74 -2.95 3.57
CA PHE A 42 13.54 -2.24 3.16
C PHE A 42 12.38 -2.50 4.12
N SER A 43 11.37 -1.63 4.09
CA SER A 43 10.08 -1.89 4.74
C SER A 43 8.97 -2.05 3.70
N ILE A 44 8.05 -2.96 3.95
CA ILE A 44 6.80 -3.06 3.18
C ILE A 44 5.70 -2.38 3.98
N SER A 45 4.80 -1.69 3.30
CA SER A 45 3.54 -1.21 3.87
C SER A 45 2.38 -1.64 3.00
N THR A 46 1.29 -2.08 3.63
CA THR A 46 0.08 -2.47 2.91
C THR A 46 -1.16 -2.08 3.68
N ASP A 47 -2.19 -1.75 2.92
CA ASP A 47 -3.50 -1.39 3.41
C ASP A 47 -4.57 -2.11 2.57
N GLY A 48 -5.71 -2.41 3.18
CA GLY A 48 -6.82 -3.08 2.51
C GLY A 48 -7.74 -2.08 1.83
N SER A 49 -7.89 -2.18 0.52
CA SER A 49 -8.99 -1.49 -0.16
C SER A 49 -10.23 -2.38 -0.25
N ASN A 50 -11.41 -1.79 -0.07
CA ASN A 50 -12.68 -2.46 -0.34
C ASN A 50 -13.11 -2.11 -1.77
N HIS A 51 -13.02 -3.08 -2.70
CA HIS A 51 -13.64 -2.94 -4.01
C HIS A 51 -15.06 -3.55 -3.98
N THR A 52 -15.99 -2.94 -4.68
CA THR A 52 -17.45 -3.20 -4.63
C THR A 52 -17.89 -4.58 -5.13
N ALA A 53 -16.97 -5.47 -5.50
CA ALA A 53 -17.24 -6.78 -6.08
C ALA A 53 -16.73 -7.98 -5.24
N GLY A 54 -16.39 -7.76 -3.96
CA GLY A 54 -15.90 -8.83 -3.07
C GLY A 54 -14.41 -9.17 -3.20
N ASP A 55 -13.73 -8.57 -4.19
CA ASP A 55 -12.29 -8.58 -4.33
C ASP A 55 -11.67 -7.47 -3.47
N LYS A 56 -10.60 -7.79 -2.72
CA LYS A 56 -9.86 -6.81 -1.92
C LYS A 56 -8.46 -6.65 -2.47
N GLN A 57 -8.06 -5.42 -2.77
CA GLN A 57 -6.70 -5.16 -3.26
C GLN A 57 -5.81 -4.71 -2.10
N PHE A 58 -4.59 -5.22 -2.10
CA PHE A 58 -3.56 -4.95 -1.09
C PHE A 58 -2.35 -4.32 -1.78
N PRO A 59 -2.33 -3.00 -2.05
CA PRO A 59 -1.15 -2.33 -2.54
C PRO A 59 0.05 -2.60 -1.61
N LEU A 60 1.17 -2.99 -2.21
CA LEU A 60 2.43 -3.22 -1.53
C LEU A 60 3.35 -2.04 -1.82
N MET A 61 3.38 -1.10 -0.90
CA MET A 61 4.31 0.02 -0.94
C MET A 61 5.62 -0.40 -0.30
N VAL A 62 6.75 -0.09 -0.94
CA VAL A 62 8.08 -0.41 -0.42
C VAL A 62 8.81 0.87 -0.14
N ARG A 63 9.47 0.93 1.00
CA ARG A 63 10.40 2.01 1.34
C ARG A 63 11.82 1.48 1.37
N THR A 64 12.70 2.10 0.61
CA THR A 64 14.13 1.79 0.55
C THR A 64 14.95 3.04 0.89
N VAL A 65 16.21 2.84 1.26
CA VAL A 65 17.19 3.92 1.46
C VAL A 65 18.19 3.84 0.30
N GLY A 66 18.26 4.90 -0.50
CA GLY A 66 19.21 5.03 -1.59
C GLY A 66 20.62 5.38 -1.11
N GLU A 67 21.57 5.42 -2.04
CA GLU A 67 23.00 5.64 -1.76
C GLU A 67 23.28 6.97 -1.02
N ASN A 68 22.48 8.00 -1.29
CA ASN A 68 22.62 9.32 -0.66
C ASN A 68 21.79 9.49 0.62
N LEU A 69 21.46 8.39 1.31
CA LEU A 69 20.55 8.36 2.47
C LEU A 69 19.14 8.89 2.17
N THR A 70 18.78 8.97 0.88
CA THR A 70 17.46 9.40 0.44
C THR A 70 16.46 8.28 0.62
N VAL A 71 15.38 8.55 1.33
CA VAL A 71 14.27 7.61 1.48
C VAL A 71 13.38 7.67 0.25
N GLN A 72 13.16 6.53 -0.41
CA GLN A 72 12.28 6.41 -1.55
C GLN A 72 11.12 5.49 -1.20
N SER A 73 9.90 5.88 -1.57
CA SER A 73 8.68 5.09 -1.35
C SER A 73 8.02 4.83 -2.70
N GLU A 74 7.91 3.57 -3.07
CA GLU A 74 7.54 3.14 -4.42
C GLU A 74 6.54 1.98 -4.35
N LEU A 75 5.67 1.88 -5.35
CA LEU A 75 4.69 0.80 -5.45
C LEU A 75 5.36 -0.44 -6.08
N LEU A 76 5.33 -1.57 -5.38
CA LEU A 76 5.88 -2.83 -5.87
C LEU A 76 4.85 -3.62 -6.67
N ALA A 77 3.64 -3.75 -6.13
CA ALA A 77 2.56 -4.54 -6.70
C ALA A 77 1.22 -4.16 -6.07
N VAL A 78 0.12 -4.50 -6.74
CA VAL A 78 -1.25 -4.40 -6.20
C VAL A 78 -1.93 -5.78 -6.31
N PRO A 79 -1.52 -6.77 -5.50
CA PRO A 79 -2.17 -8.06 -5.46
C PRO A 79 -3.64 -7.95 -5.03
N THR A 80 -4.47 -8.82 -5.61
CA THR A 80 -5.89 -8.94 -5.30
C THR A 80 -6.15 -10.23 -4.52
N CYS A 81 -6.73 -10.09 -3.33
CA CYS A 81 -7.29 -11.18 -2.56
C CYS A 81 -8.72 -11.44 -3.02
N LYS A 82 -8.99 -12.65 -3.54
CA LYS A 82 -10.34 -13.10 -3.85
C LYS A 82 -10.94 -13.76 -2.61
N GLY A 83 -12.11 -13.30 -2.16
CA GLY A 83 -12.78 -13.83 -0.98
C GLY A 83 -12.28 -13.23 0.33
N SER A 84 -12.16 -14.05 1.38
CA SER A 84 -11.87 -13.55 2.74
C SER A 84 -10.41 -13.17 2.91
N ALA A 85 -10.16 -11.88 3.17
CA ALA A 85 -8.83 -11.36 3.48
C ALA A 85 -8.43 -11.68 4.93
N THR A 86 -8.04 -12.94 5.17
CA THR A 86 -7.43 -13.36 6.43
C THR A 86 -5.97 -12.96 6.48
N GLY A 87 -5.35 -12.96 7.68
CA GLY A 87 -3.94 -12.62 7.83
C GLY A 87 -3.02 -13.59 7.07
N GLU A 88 -3.42 -14.86 6.97
CA GLU A 88 -2.73 -15.87 6.17
C GLU A 88 -2.84 -15.58 4.67
N ALA A 89 -4.05 -15.26 4.17
CA ALA A 89 -4.25 -14.95 2.76
C ALA A 89 -3.43 -13.71 2.33
N ILE A 90 -3.41 -12.67 3.15
CA ILE A 90 -2.61 -11.47 2.89
C ILE A 90 -1.12 -11.78 2.94
N PHE A 91 -0.67 -12.57 3.91
CA PHE A 91 0.72 -13.03 3.97
C PHE A 91 1.13 -13.79 2.71
N THR A 92 0.30 -14.72 2.24
CA THR A 92 0.56 -15.48 1.01
C THR A 92 0.71 -14.56 -0.20
N LEU A 93 -0.13 -13.53 -0.34
CA LEU A 93 0.03 -12.55 -1.43
C LEU A 93 1.38 -11.83 -1.37
N ILE A 94 1.84 -11.46 -0.18
CA ILE A 94 3.16 -10.83 0.01
C ILE A 94 4.27 -11.84 -0.30
N ALA A 95 4.15 -13.08 0.19
CA ALA A 95 5.12 -14.15 -0.01
C ALA A 95 5.29 -14.47 -1.50
N ASP A 96 4.19 -14.63 -2.24
CA ASP A 96 4.21 -14.91 -3.67
C ASP A 96 4.91 -13.80 -4.46
N VAL A 97 4.65 -12.53 -4.12
CA VAL A 97 5.31 -11.39 -4.78
C VAL A 97 6.81 -11.41 -4.50
N LYS A 98 7.22 -11.74 -3.27
CA LYS A 98 8.64 -11.84 -2.92
C LYS A 98 9.32 -13.01 -3.60
N GLU A 99 8.71 -14.19 -3.59
CA GLU A 99 9.23 -15.41 -4.21
C GLU A 99 9.42 -15.21 -5.71
N ARG A 100 8.40 -14.70 -6.42
CA ARG A 100 8.48 -14.38 -7.85
C ARG A 100 9.62 -13.43 -8.22
N ASN A 101 10.01 -12.56 -7.31
CA ASN A 101 11.07 -11.58 -7.51
C ASN A 101 12.39 -11.96 -6.81
N ASN A 102 12.51 -13.16 -6.25
CA ASN A 102 13.67 -13.63 -5.50
C ASN A 102 14.12 -12.65 -4.39
N ILE A 103 13.16 -12.04 -3.68
CA ILE A 103 13.45 -11.04 -2.65
C ILE A 103 13.61 -11.73 -1.29
N PRO A 104 14.78 -11.66 -0.64
CA PRO A 104 15.02 -12.34 0.63
C PRO A 104 14.17 -11.74 1.76
N TRP A 105 13.75 -12.58 2.70
CA TRP A 105 13.04 -12.15 3.90
C TRP A 105 13.94 -11.40 4.87
N THR A 106 15.22 -11.75 4.94
CA THR A 106 16.23 -11.13 5.81
C THR A 106 16.32 -9.61 5.62
N ASN A 107 16.07 -9.12 4.39
CA ASN A 107 16.13 -7.70 4.07
C ASN A 107 14.84 -6.92 4.40
N CYS A 108 13.72 -7.61 4.67
CA CYS A 108 12.47 -6.95 5.03
C CYS A 108 12.48 -6.64 6.52
N VAL A 109 12.81 -5.41 6.90
CA VAL A 109 13.03 -5.04 8.30
C VAL A 109 11.76 -4.57 9.00
N ALA A 110 10.74 -4.14 8.27
CA ALA A 110 9.50 -3.67 8.86
C ALA A 110 8.26 -3.89 7.98
N LEU A 111 7.11 -4.05 8.67
CA LEU A 111 5.77 -4.05 8.11
C LEU A 111 5.02 -2.81 8.59
N GLY A 112 4.52 -1.99 7.66
CA GLY A 112 3.56 -0.93 7.91
C GLY A 112 2.14 -1.38 7.55
N CYS A 113 1.18 -1.21 8.44
CA CYS A 113 -0.20 -1.61 8.16
C CYS A 113 -1.21 -0.87 9.05
N ASP A 114 -2.50 -1.03 8.73
CA ASP A 114 -3.55 -0.69 9.67
C ASP A 114 -3.40 -1.48 10.98
N ASN A 115 -4.03 -1.01 12.04
CA ASN A 115 -3.93 -1.68 13.35
C ASN A 115 -4.99 -2.78 13.50
N ALA A 116 -5.60 -3.27 12.41
CA ALA A 116 -6.61 -4.31 12.49
C ALA A 116 -6.01 -5.61 13.04
N SER A 117 -6.84 -6.41 13.70
CA SER A 117 -6.41 -7.71 14.27
C SER A 117 -5.90 -8.68 13.20
N VAL A 118 -6.41 -8.57 11.97
CA VAL A 118 -5.95 -9.32 10.80
C VAL A 118 -4.50 -9.01 10.43
N MET A 119 -4.05 -7.78 10.66
CA MET A 119 -2.68 -7.35 10.35
C MET A 119 -1.73 -7.54 11.54
N THR A 120 -2.18 -7.15 12.73
CA THR A 120 -1.34 -7.02 13.94
C THR A 120 -1.47 -8.18 14.93
N GLY A 121 -2.39 -9.12 14.70
CA GLY A 121 -2.66 -10.24 15.60
C GLY A 121 -1.45 -11.14 15.85
N VAL A 122 -1.21 -11.48 17.12
CA VAL A 122 -0.01 -12.23 17.55
C VAL A 122 0.07 -13.66 17.01
N LYS A 123 -1.08 -14.31 16.77
CA LYS A 123 -1.14 -15.72 16.31
C LYS A 123 -1.48 -15.89 14.84
N LYS A 124 -2.42 -15.09 14.33
CA LYS A 124 -2.98 -15.21 12.97
C LYS A 124 -2.95 -13.88 12.19
N GLY A 125 -2.25 -12.88 12.72
CA GLY A 125 -2.04 -11.64 12.00
C GLY A 125 -0.95 -11.78 10.95
N VAL A 126 -0.97 -10.94 9.93
CA VAL A 126 0.08 -10.88 8.90
C VAL A 126 1.48 -10.78 9.53
N ILE A 127 1.62 -9.96 10.57
CA ILE A 127 2.89 -9.80 11.29
C ILE A 127 3.40 -11.11 11.91
N ALA A 128 2.52 -11.98 12.39
CA ALA A 128 2.91 -13.25 13.00
C ALA A 128 3.56 -14.17 11.97
N PHE A 129 2.97 -14.26 10.78
CA PHE A 129 3.52 -15.04 9.66
C PHE A 129 4.83 -14.43 9.14
N MET A 130 4.89 -13.11 8.98
CA MET A 130 6.12 -12.44 8.53
C MET A 130 7.26 -12.57 9.54
N LYS A 131 6.98 -12.56 10.86
CA LYS A 131 7.98 -12.84 11.90
C LYS A 131 8.48 -14.28 11.88
N GLY A 132 7.68 -15.22 11.38
CA GLY A 132 8.14 -16.58 11.10
C GLY A 132 9.24 -16.63 10.03
N GLN A 133 9.28 -15.65 9.12
CA GLN A 133 10.29 -15.55 8.05
C GLN A 133 11.45 -14.61 8.42
N GLN A 134 11.18 -13.55 9.18
CA GLN A 134 12.16 -12.59 9.69
C GLN A 134 11.81 -12.21 11.13
N PRO A 135 12.41 -12.87 12.13
CA PRO A 135 12.07 -12.68 13.55
C PRO A 135 12.25 -11.24 14.05
N ASN A 136 13.20 -10.51 13.50
CA ASN A 136 13.54 -9.13 13.93
C ASN A 136 12.68 -8.06 13.25
N MET A 137 11.59 -8.45 12.59
CA MET A 137 10.71 -7.51 11.90
C MET A 137 10.02 -6.54 12.86
N TYR A 138 10.12 -5.25 12.55
CA TYR A 138 9.39 -4.19 13.23
C TYR A 138 7.97 -4.02 12.67
N LEU A 139 7.00 -3.84 13.55
CA LEU A 139 5.61 -3.53 13.19
C LEU A 139 5.37 -2.03 13.36
N ALA A 140 5.18 -1.33 12.25
CA ALA A 140 4.82 0.09 12.20
C ALA A 140 3.30 0.21 12.01
N GLY A 141 2.55 0.32 13.12
CA GLY A 141 1.11 0.59 13.06
C GLY A 141 0.78 1.94 12.42
N CYS A 142 -0.42 2.06 11.86
CA CYS A 142 -0.91 3.26 11.22
C CYS A 142 -1.21 4.36 12.26
N THR A 143 -0.40 5.41 12.27
CA THR A 143 -0.58 6.57 13.15
C THR A 143 -1.87 7.32 12.85
N LEU A 144 -2.30 7.38 11.59
CA LEU A 144 -3.57 7.99 11.20
C LEU A 144 -4.77 7.24 11.78
N HIS A 145 -4.71 5.91 11.80
CA HIS A 145 -5.76 5.10 12.41
C HIS A 145 -5.81 5.31 13.93
N LEU A 146 -4.65 5.40 14.60
CA LEU A 146 -4.60 5.73 16.03
C LEU A 146 -5.15 7.13 16.32
N ALA A 147 -4.82 8.13 15.49
CA ALA A 147 -5.36 9.48 15.62
C ALA A 147 -6.88 9.51 15.42
N HIS A 148 -7.38 8.77 14.42
CA HIS A 148 -8.82 8.60 14.20
C HIS A 148 -9.52 7.99 15.41
N ILE A 149 -9.00 6.87 15.95
CA ILE A 149 -9.56 6.24 17.16
C ILE A 149 -9.56 7.22 18.35
N ALA A 150 -8.49 8.00 18.52
CA ALA A 150 -8.41 8.97 19.59
C ALA A 150 -9.47 10.07 19.43
N ALA A 151 -9.64 10.59 18.21
CA ALA A 151 -10.66 11.60 17.89
C ALA A 151 -12.08 11.06 18.07
N GLU A 152 -12.37 9.84 17.60
CA GLU A 152 -13.66 9.16 17.75
C GLU A 152 -14.01 8.96 19.22
N LYS A 153 -13.07 8.44 20.03
CA LYS A 153 -13.27 8.28 21.46
C LYS A 153 -13.47 9.62 22.18
N GLY A 154 -12.75 10.67 21.75
CA GLY A 154 -12.93 12.01 22.28
C GLY A 154 -14.29 12.61 21.90
N ALA A 155 -14.77 12.40 20.68
CA ALA A 155 -16.10 12.85 20.26
C ALA A 155 -17.21 12.18 21.09
N ASN A 156 -17.06 10.91 21.43
CA ASN A 156 -18.02 10.17 22.26
C ASN A 156 -18.13 10.68 23.72
N THR A 157 -17.24 11.56 24.17
CA THR A 157 -17.37 12.20 25.50
C THR A 157 -18.09 13.54 25.46
N LEU A 158 -18.39 14.06 24.27
CA LEU A 158 -19.12 15.30 24.09
C LEU A 158 -20.63 15.09 24.32
N PRO A 159 -21.37 16.13 24.74
CA PRO A 159 -22.82 16.04 24.99
C PRO A 159 -23.66 15.78 23.73
N PHE A 160 -23.08 15.97 22.55
CA PHE A 160 -23.66 15.61 21.26
C PHE A 160 -22.52 15.17 20.34
N LEU A 161 -22.83 14.29 19.38
CA LEU A 161 -21.84 13.81 18.41
C LEU A 161 -21.75 14.78 17.22
N PRO A 162 -20.59 15.42 16.98
CA PRO A 162 -20.43 16.30 15.82
C PRO A 162 -20.71 15.60 14.49
N SER A 163 -20.44 14.29 14.41
CA SER A 163 -20.72 13.47 13.22
C SER A 163 -22.20 13.35 12.93
N GLU A 164 -23.06 13.27 13.94
CA GLU A 164 -24.52 13.22 13.76
C GLU A 164 -25.03 14.53 13.20
N LEU A 165 -24.63 15.66 13.82
CA LEU A 165 -24.99 17.00 13.33
C LEU A 165 -24.59 17.22 11.85
N LEU A 166 -23.36 16.82 11.50
CA LEU A 166 -22.89 16.93 10.12
C LEU A 166 -23.67 16.01 9.15
N THR A 167 -24.05 14.82 9.62
CA THR A 167 -24.87 13.87 8.85
C THR A 167 -26.26 14.44 8.60
N ASP A 168 -26.88 15.03 9.62
CA ASP A 168 -28.18 15.69 9.51
C ASP A 168 -28.12 16.88 8.55
N MET A 169 -27.09 17.73 8.65
CA MET A 169 -26.87 18.84 7.72
C MET A 169 -26.70 18.34 6.28
N TYR A 170 -25.92 17.27 6.08
CA TYR A 170 -25.72 16.68 4.76
C TYR A 170 -27.05 16.20 4.14
N TYR A 171 -27.84 15.42 4.87
CA TYR A 171 -29.12 14.93 4.35
C TYR A 171 -30.14 16.05 4.15
N TYR A 172 -30.16 17.06 5.03
CA TYR A 172 -30.99 18.25 4.84
C TYR A 172 -30.65 18.97 3.53
N LEU A 173 -29.37 19.17 3.24
CA LEU A 173 -28.91 19.83 2.01
C LEU A 173 -29.04 18.96 0.76
N GLN A 174 -29.00 17.63 0.88
CA GLN A 174 -29.13 16.70 -0.26
C GLN A 174 -30.57 16.66 -0.83
N HIS A 175 -31.57 17.06 -0.04
CA HIS A 175 -32.98 17.10 -0.45
C HIS A 175 -33.41 18.44 -1.10
N PHE A 176 -32.49 19.39 -1.27
CA PHE A 176 -32.63 20.57 -2.13
C PHE A 176 -31.90 20.38 -3.46
#